data_AF-A0A0W0TVD8-F1
#
_entry.id   AF-A0A0W0TVD8-F1
#
_cell.length_a   1.000
_cell.length_b   1.000
_cell.length_c   1.000
_cell.angle_alpha   90.00
_cell.angle_beta   90.00
_cell.angle_gamma   90.00
#
_symmetry.space_group_name_H-M   'P 1'
#
loop_
_entity.id
_entity.type
_entity.pdbx_description
1 polymer ?
#
loop_
_entity_poly.entity_id
_entity_poly.type
_entity_poly.pdbx_seq_one_letter_code
_entity_poly.pdbx_strand_id
1 'polypeptide(L)'
;MTNTARLVPVLTSHAGSCLTLNNWQQAGITLGALYLDALLMKPGLDFLKSQGNLKSYYPWSGELVLNASTLHENKAGLYRVRSQYDGEIIEMDAPAIIALMLALKPDYIVLSQSLKNQCQFLQPEWQGIRLLSVEEGSYHYQNRLADFLADKSKAGLIEADFPAEDAMQGRIYDQGQAINLLDNQYSQDFTALSTGCTCPVCPQGYTRAYFHHLLQHTPLLAQRFLIQHNVHYCQNH
;
A
#
# COMPACT_ATOMS: atom_id res chain seq x y z
N MET A 1 -13.85 -6.18 -21.79
CA MET A 1 -13.67 -6.37 -20.33
C MET A 1 -13.52 -4.98 -19.74
N THR A 2 -14.34 -4.61 -18.76
CA THR A 2 -14.22 -3.31 -18.08
C THR A 2 -12.89 -3.26 -17.34
N ASN A 3 -12.06 -2.26 -17.63
CA ASN A 3 -10.72 -2.13 -17.07
C ASN A 3 -10.79 -1.48 -15.67
N THR A 4 -11.50 -2.15 -14.75
CA THR A 4 -11.73 -1.66 -13.38
C THR A 4 -10.40 -1.44 -12.68
N ALA A 5 -10.22 -0.26 -12.08
CA ALA A 5 -9.02 0.06 -11.33
C ALA A 5 -8.80 -0.92 -10.17
N ARG A 6 -7.57 -1.43 -10.04
CA ARG A 6 -7.14 -2.30 -8.95
C ARG A 6 -6.39 -1.45 -7.93
N LEU A 7 -6.98 -1.26 -6.76
CA LEU A 7 -6.32 -0.62 -5.62
C LEU A 7 -5.10 -1.45 -5.16
N VAL A 8 -4.00 -0.76 -4.89
CA VAL A 8 -2.72 -1.31 -4.43
C VAL A 8 -2.33 -0.61 -3.12
N PRO A 9 -2.60 -1.19 -1.94
CA PRO A 9 -2.19 -0.60 -0.68
C PRO A 9 -0.67 -0.72 -0.49
N VAL A 10 -0.09 0.20 0.29
CA VAL A 10 1.35 0.21 0.56
C VAL A 10 1.63 -0.64 1.80
N LEU A 11 1.93 -1.93 1.60
CA LEU A 11 2.13 -2.91 2.67
C LEU A 11 3.33 -2.60 3.60
N THR A 12 4.24 -1.72 3.16
CA THR A 12 5.36 -1.17 3.96
C THR A 12 5.02 0.12 4.72
N SER A 13 3.84 0.71 4.53
CA SER A 13 3.44 1.91 5.26
C SER A 13 3.02 1.57 6.71
N HIS A 14 2.83 2.62 7.52
CA HIS A 14 2.29 2.44 8.87
C HIS A 14 0.90 1.77 8.84
N ALA A 15 0.00 2.23 7.96
CA ALA A 15 -1.33 1.67 7.81
C ALA A 15 -1.29 0.27 7.17
N GLY A 16 -0.42 0.07 6.17
CA GLY A 16 -0.05 -1.22 5.57
C GLY A 16 0.25 -2.31 6.60
N SER A 17 1.08 -1.95 7.59
CA SER A 17 1.55 -2.85 8.65
C SER A 17 0.52 -3.19 9.74
N CYS A 18 -0.62 -2.49 9.78
CA CYS A 18 -1.66 -2.74 10.80
C CYS A 18 -2.42 -4.06 10.55
N LEU A 19 -2.47 -4.52 9.30
CA LEU A 19 -3.16 -5.74 8.89
C LEU A 19 -2.19 -6.90 8.60
N THR A 20 -2.66 -8.11 8.85
CA THR A 20 -1.97 -9.31 8.34
C THR A 20 -2.21 -9.44 6.84
N LEU A 21 -1.32 -10.12 6.11
CA LEU A 21 -1.49 -10.42 4.69
C LEU A 21 -2.82 -11.14 4.41
N ASN A 22 -3.25 -12.04 5.30
CA ASN A 22 -4.56 -12.69 5.19
C ASN A 22 -5.73 -11.70 5.33
N ASN A 23 -5.64 -10.67 6.18
CA ASN A 23 -6.69 -9.65 6.30
C ASN A 23 -6.79 -8.78 5.04
N TRP A 24 -5.65 -8.42 4.43
CA TRP A 24 -5.62 -7.74 3.14
C TRP A 24 -6.31 -8.57 2.04
N GLN A 25 -6.03 -9.88 1.98
CA GLN A 25 -6.66 -10.80 1.02
C GLN A 25 -8.16 -10.95 1.25
N GLN A 26 -8.59 -11.06 2.52
CA GLN A 26 -10.01 -11.10 2.89
C GLN A 26 -10.76 -9.82 2.51
N ALA A 27 -10.10 -8.66 2.52
CA ALA A 27 -10.69 -7.40 2.04
C ALA A 27 -10.85 -7.35 0.50
N GLY A 28 -10.19 -8.26 -0.25
CA GLY A 28 -10.20 -8.34 -1.72
C GLY A 28 -8.89 -7.88 -2.39
N ILE A 29 -7.87 -7.49 -1.63
CA ILE A 29 -6.59 -7.05 -2.19
C ILE A 29 -5.83 -8.25 -2.78
N THR A 30 -5.44 -8.12 -4.05
CA THR A 30 -4.72 -9.14 -4.82
C THR A 30 -3.33 -8.68 -5.30
N LEU A 31 -3.04 -7.39 -5.14
CA LEU A 31 -1.79 -6.72 -5.53
C LEU A 31 -1.41 -5.74 -4.41
N GLY A 32 -0.17 -5.79 -3.93
CA GLY A 32 0.32 -4.89 -2.87
C GLY A 32 1.67 -4.26 -3.22
N ALA A 33 1.89 -3.03 -2.76
CA ALA A 33 3.14 -2.29 -2.96
C ALA A 33 4.09 -2.45 -1.76
N LEU A 34 5.37 -2.66 -2.05
CA LEU A 34 6.45 -2.75 -1.08
C LEU A 34 7.54 -1.77 -1.50
N TYR A 35 7.84 -0.79 -0.66
CA TYR A 35 8.83 0.24 -0.94
C TYR A 35 10.25 -0.26 -0.66
N LEU A 36 11.17 -0.06 -1.60
CA LEU A 36 12.52 -0.62 -1.53
C LEU A 36 13.36 0.05 -0.43
N ASP A 37 13.20 1.35 -0.17
CA ASP A 37 13.84 2.01 0.97
C ASP A 37 13.38 1.44 2.32
N ALA A 38 12.08 1.16 2.48
CA ALA A 38 11.52 0.49 3.64
C ALA A 38 12.09 -0.93 3.82
N LEU A 39 12.20 -1.70 2.74
CA LEU A 39 12.80 -3.05 2.76
C LEU A 39 14.31 -3.01 3.08
N LEU A 40 15.04 -2.01 2.54
CA LEU A 40 16.44 -1.78 2.84
C LEU A 40 16.65 -1.45 4.32
N MET A 41 15.72 -0.75 4.98
CA MET A 41 15.74 -0.56 6.43
C MET A 41 15.34 -1.83 7.20
N LYS A 42 14.25 -2.51 6.81
CA LYS A 42 13.78 -3.76 7.41
C LYS A 42 13.16 -4.66 6.32
N PRO A 43 13.73 -5.84 6.03
CA PRO A 43 14.60 -6.63 6.90
C PRO A 43 16.10 -6.31 6.81
N GLY A 44 16.53 -5.41 5.93
CA GLY A 44 17.95 -5.07 5.75
C GLY A 44 18.55 -5.62 4.46
N LEU A 45 19.52 -4.89 3.89
CA LEU A 45 20.18 -5.24 2.62
C LEU A 45 20.75 -6.66 2.60
N ASP A 46 21.45 -7.08 3.66
CA ASP A 46 22.07 -8.40 3.74
C ASP A 46 21.05 -9.54 3.80
N PHE A 47 19.93 -9.32 4.51
CA PHE A 47 18.83 -10.27 4.52
C PHE A 47 18.23 -10.43 3.11
N LEU A 48 17.94 -9.31 2.43
CA LEU A 48 17.37 -9.31 1.08
C LEU A 48 18.28 -10.03 0.07
N LYS A 49 19.61 -9.83 0.16
CA LYS A 49 20.61 -10.56 -0.63
C LYS A 49 20.61 -12.07 -0.34
N SER A 50 20.36 -12.48 0.91
CA SER A 50 20.43 -13.89 1.33
C SER A 50 19.21 -14.74 0.94
N GLN A 51 18.00 -14.16 0.89
CA GLN A 51 16.75 -14.92 0.76
C GLN A 51 16.18 -15.05 -0.66
N GLY A 52 16.81 -14.44 -1.67
CA GLY A 52 16.66 -14.76 -3.10
C GLY A 52 15.27 -14.58 -3.77
N ASN A 53 14.27 -14.05 -3.06
CA ASN A 53 12.95 -13.69 -3.55
C ASN A 53 12.25 -12.79 -2.51
N LEU A 54 11.46 -11.80 -2.94
CA LEU A 54 10.62 -10.97 -2.07
C LEU A 54 9.51 -11.79 -1.37
N LYS A 55 8.97 -12.81 -2.04
CA LYS A 55 7.88 -13.66 -1.53
C LYS A 55 8.30 -14.65 -0.43
N SER A 56 9.61 -14.80 -0.15
CA SER A 56 10.07 -15.56 1.03
C SER A 56 10.00 -14.72 2.32
N TYR A 57 10.08 -13.39 2.21
CA TYR A 57 9.92 -12.46 3.34
C TYR A 57 8.46 -11.99 3.51
N TYR A 58 7.79 -11.65 2.41
CA TYR A 58 6.37 -11.36 2.35
C TYR A 58 5.63 -12.55 1.71
N PRO A 59 5.08 -13.51 2.49
CA PRO A 59 4.36 -14.67 1.95
C PRO A 59 2.97 -14.29 1.42
N TRP A 60 2.96 -13.44 0.39
CA TRP A 60 1.81 -12.93 -0.32
C TRP A 60 1.48 -13.85 -1.50
N SER A 61 0.26 -14.39 -1.55
CA SER A 61 -0.17 -15.28 -2.64
C SER A 61 -0.59 -14.54 -3.91
N GLY A 62 -0.74 -13.22 -3.86
CA GLY A 62 -1.05 -12.39 -5.02
C GLY A 62 0.20 -11.86 -5.73
N GLU A 63 0.00 -10.78 -6.48
CA GLU A 63 1.06 -10.03 -7.15
C GLU A 63 1.71 -9.01 -6.19
N LEU A 64 2.98 -8.67 -6.39
CA LEU A 64 3.71 -7.63 -5.63
C LEU A 64 4.33 -6.59 -6.57
N VAL A 65 4.21 -5.32 -6.18
CA VAL A 65 4.98 -4.22 -6.76
C VAL A 65 6.15 -3.89 -5.84
N LEU A 66 7.36 -3.85 -6.38
CA LEU A 66 8.53 -3.28 -5.70
C LEU A 66 8.69 -1.82 -6.14
N ASN A 67 8.41 -0.89 -5.22
CA ASN A 67 8.46 0.54 -5.50
C ASN A 67 9.84 1.11 -5.12
N ALA A 68 10.60 1.54 -6.12
CA ALA A 68 11.90 2.20 -5.98
C ALA A 68 11.85 3.69 -6.41
N SER A 69 10.66 4.30 -6.48
CA SER A 69 10.49 5.70 -6.92
C SER A 69 11.10 6.72 -5.97
N THR A 70 11.19 6.40 -4.68
CA THR A 70 11.76 7.23 -3.61
C THR A 70 13.29 7.18 -3.54
N LEU A 71 13.94 6.30 -4.32
CA LEU A 71 15.41 6.23 -4.33
C LEU A 71 16.01 7.37 -5.16
N HIS A 72 16.71 8.26 -4.46
CA HIS A 72 17.39 9.42 -5.04
C HIS A 72 18.90 9.21 -5.13
N GLU A 73 19.44 9.45 -6.32
CA GLU A 73 20.87 9.47 -6.63
C GLU A 73 21.51 10.77 -6.10
N ASN A 74 22.65 10.63 -5.41
CA ASN A 74 23.42 11.76 -4.92
C ASN A 74 24.43 12.27 -5.99
N LYS A 75 25.14 13.36 -5.69
CA LYS A 75 26.13 13.97 -6.62
C LYS A 75 27.31 13.05 -7.01
N ALA A 76 27.50 11.92 -6.33
CA ALA A 76 28.53 10.92 -6.61
C ALA A 76 27.99 9.68 -7.34
N GLY A 77 26.72 9.66 -7.76
CA GLY A 77 26.09 8.52 -8.45
C GLY A 77 25.62 7.40 -7.50
N LEU A 78 25.58 7.65 -6.20
CA LEU A 78 25.15 6.68 -5.19
C LEU A 78 23.76 7.02 -4.66
N TYR A 79 22.93 5.99 -4.50
CA TYR A 79 21.62 6.09 -3.88
C TYR A 79 21.77 5.81 -2.39
N ARG A 80 21.19 6.69 -1.56
CA ARG A 80 21.40 6.67 -0.11
C ARG A 80 20.07 6.54 0.62
N VAL A 81 19.93 5.47 1.41
CA VAL A 81 18.84 5.30 2.38
C VAL A 81 19.43 5.46 3.78
N ARG A 82 18.80 6.27 4.62
CA ARG A 82 19.18 6.40 6.04
C ARG A 82 18.09 5.76 6.90
N SER A 83 18.47 4.75 7.66
CA SER A 83 17.59 4.09 8.62
C SER A 83 17.14 5.06 9.70
N GLN A 84 15.82 5.13 9.90
CA GLN A 84 15.20 5.89 10.99
C GLN A 84 15.26 5.16 12.35
N TYR A 85 15.69 3.89 12.38
CA TYR A 85 15.68 3.07 13.60
C TYR A 85 16.99 3.15 14.41
N ASP A 86 18.12 3.22 13.71
CA ASP A 86 19.48 3.16 14.26
C ASP A 86 20.41 4.24 13.65
N GLY A 87 19.96 4.93 12.60
CA GLY A 87 20.74 5.94 11.90
C GLY A 87 21.73 5.38 10.87
N GLU A 88 21.74 4.06 10.63
CA GLU A 88 22.58 3.40 9.61
C GLU A 88 22.35 4.03 8.23
N ILE A 89 23.40 4.06 7.43
CA ILE A 89 23.40 4.63 6.08
C ILE A 89 23.73 3.51 5.10
N ILE A 90 22.76 3.17 4.27
CA ILE A 90 22.90 2.21 3.19
C ILE A 90 23.15 3.00 1.91
N GLU A 91 24.31 2.80 1.30
CA GLU A 91 24.68 3.38 0.01
C GLU A 91 24.93 2.29 -1.03
N MET A 92 24.34 2.47 -2.22
CA MET A 92 24.42 1.53 -3.34
C MET A 92 24.53 2.31 -4.65
N ASP A 93 25.20 1.74 -5.65
CA ASP A 93 25.18 2.25 -7.02
C ASP A 93 23.96 1.71 -7.80
N ALA A 94 23.71 2.24 -9.00
CA ALA A 94 22.60 1.78 -9.84
C ALA A 94 22.70 0.28 -10.21
N PRO A 95 23.86 -0.27 -10.62
CA PRO A 95 24.02 -1.71 -10.86
C PRO A 95 23.63 -2.59 -9.68
N ALA A 96 24.05 -2.25 -8.45
CA ALA A 96 23.72 -3.03 -7.26
C ALA A 96 22.22 -2.97 -6.92
N ILE A 97 21.56 -1.82 -7.11
CA ILE A 97 20.11 -1.69 -6.92
C ILE A 97 19.34 -2.49 -7.96
N ILE A 98 19.73 -2.41 -9.24
CA ILE A 98 19.10 -3.19 -10.32
C ILE A 98 19.28 -4.70 -10.07
N ALA A 99 20.50 -5.15 -9.73
CA ALA A 99 20.76 -6.54 -9.37
C ALA A 99 19.90 -7.01 -8.18
N LEU A 100 19.74 -6.16 -7.15
CA LEU A 100 18.87 -6.46 -6.01
C LEU A 100 17.40 -6.58 -6.43
N MET A 101 16.87 -5.64 -7.23
CA MET A 101 15.48 -5.69 -7.71
C MET A 101 15.20 -6.95 -8.54
N LEU A 102 16.13 -7.35 -9.41
CA LEU A 102 16.04 -8.60 -10.18
C LEU A 102 16.09 -9.83 -9.28
N ALA A 103 17.00 -9.86 -8.29
CA ALA A 103 17.11 -10.95 -7.33
C ALA A 103 15.86 -11.11 -6.46
N LEU A 104 15.16 -10.01 -6.16
CA LEU A 104 13.91 -10.01 -5.40
C LEU A 104 12.70 -10.54 -6.19
N LYS A 105 12.76 -10.63 -7.53
CA LYS A 105 11.71 -11.21 -8.39
C LYS A 105 10.26 -10.73 -8.06
N PRO A 106 10.00 -9.42 -7.92
CA PRO A 106 8.63 -8.91 -7.81
C PRO A 106 7.86 -9.11 -9.13
N ASP A 107 6.54 -9.02 -9.11
CA ASP A 107 5.75 -9.11 -10.35
C ASP A 107 5.82 -7.78 -11.15
N TYR A 108 5.94 -6.65 -10.45
CA TYR A 108 6.08 -5.31 -11.00
C TYR A 108 7.18 -4.49 -10.32
N ILE A 109 7.79 -3.54 -11.03
CA ILE A 109 8.73 -2.54 -10.48
C ILE A 109 8.31 -1.13 -10.88
N VAL A 110 8.44 -0.19 -9.95
CA VAL A 110 8.29 1.25 -10.18
C VAL A 110 9.66 1.90 -9.98
N LEU A 111 10.16 2.66 -10.96
CA LEU A 111 11.50 3.24 -10.95
C LEU A 111 11.47 4.76 -10.76
N SER A 112 12.40 5.30 -9.96
CA SER A 112 12.69 6.74 -9.94
C SER A 112 13.27 7.20 -11.28
N GLN A 113 13.16 8.49 -11.62
CA GLN A 113 13.63 8.98 -12.92
C GLN A 113 15.14 8.76 -13.14
N SER A 114 15.94 8.85 -12.08
CA SER A 114 17.37 8.53 -12.13
C SER A 114 17.59 7.03 -12.44
N LEU A 115 16.90 6.12 -11.74
CA LEU A 115 16.97 4.69 -12.04
C LEU A 115 16.49 4.35 -13.46
N LYS A 116 15.44 5.02 -13.98
CA LYS A 116 15.00 4.89 -15.38
C LYS A 116 16.13 5.25 -16.35
N ASN A 117 16.83 6.36 -16.13
CA ASN A 117 17.95 6.78 -16.97
C ASN A 117 19.11 5.76 -16.93
N GLN A 118 19.45 5.26 -15.73
CA GLN A 118 20.48 4.24 -15.56
C GLN A 118 20.12 2.91 -16.26
N CYS A 119 18.85 2.51 -16.24
CA CYS A 119 18.37 1.31 -16.95
C CYS A 119 18.45 1.44 -18.48
N GLN A 120 18.36 2.64 -19.05
CA GLN A 120 18.55 2.84 -20.50
C GLN A 120 20.00 2.54 -20.95
N PHE A 121 20.97 2.82 -20.07
CA PHE A 121 22.39 2.53 -20.32
C PHE A 121 22.74 1.06 -20.00
N LEU A 122 22.28 0.55 -18.85
CA LEU A 122 22.63 -0.79 -18.35
C LEU A 122 21.85 -1.93 -19.01
N GLN A 123 20.71 -1.62 -19.65
CA GLN A 123 19.85 -2.57 -20.39
C GLN A 123 19.61 -3.93 -19.68
N PRO A 124 19.14 -3.92 -18.42
CA PRO A 124 18.97 -5.15 -17.65
C PRO A 124 17.88 -6.07 -18.22
N GLU A 125 18.12 -7.38 -18.14
CA GLU A 125 17.14 -8.40 -18.47
C GLU A 125 16.10 -8.54 -17.34
N TRP A 126 14.89 -8.02 -17.55
CA TRP A 126 13.84 -8.00 -16.53
C TRP A 126 13.19 -9.36 -16.21
N GLN A 127 13.55 -10.46 -16.88
CA GLN A 127 13.10 -11.83 -16.56
C GLN A 127 11.57 -12.02 -16.37
N GLY A 128 10.76 -11.22 -17.06
CA GLY A 128 9.29 -11.23 -16.99
C GLY A 128 8.67 -10.23 -16.00
N ILE A 129 9.48 -9.55 -15.19
CA ILE A 129 9.07 -8.44 -14.31
C ILE A 129 8.58 -7.27 -15.16
N ARG A 130 7.47 -6.65 -14.79
CA ARG A 130 6.84 -5.56 -15.53
C ARG A 130 7.21 -4.20 -14.95
N LEU A 131 7.68 -3.28 -15.78
CA LEU A 131 7.90 -1.88 -15.36
C LEU A 131 6.59 -1.09 -15.39
N LEU A 132 6.31 -0.36 -14.33
CA LEU A 132 5.20 0.60 -14.22
C LEU A 132 5.75 2.03 -14.34
N SER A 133 5.02 2.91 -15.05
CA SER A 133 5.37 4.33 -15.05
C SER A 133 4.80 5.05 -13.83
N VAL A 134 5.38 6.22 -13.55
CA VAL A 134 5.03 7.13 -12.44
C VAL A 134 4.27 8.34 -12.98
N GLU A 135 3.77 8.26 -14.21
CA GLU A 135 3.06 9.35 -14.87
C GLU A 135 1.69 9.59 -14.23
N GLU A 136 1.23 10.83 -14.31
CA GLU A 136 0.05 11.30 -13.60
C GLU A 136 -1.20 10.51 -14.03
N GLY A 137 -1.90 9.91 -13.05
CA GLY A 137 -3.05 9.04 -13.29
C GLY A 137 -2.74 7.57 -13.60
N SER A 138 -1.48 7.13 -13.67
CA SER A 138 -1.14 5.74 -14.05
C SER A 138 -0.76 4.78 -12.91
N TYR A 139 -0.31 5.30 -11.77
CA TYR A 139 0.09 4.44 -10.64
C TYR A 139 -0.08 5.06 -9.24
N HIS A 140 0.36 6.28 -8.96
CA HIS A 140 0.17 6.87 -7.62
C HIS A 140 -1.13 7.67 -7.51
N TYR A 141 -1.78 7.59 -6.34
CA TYR A 141 -2.99 8.35 -6.01
C TYR A 141 -2.87 9.03 -4.65
N GLN A 142 -2.79 10.36 -4.65
CA GLN A 142 -2.61 11.18 -3.44
C GLN A 142 -3.89 11.85 -2.94
N ASN A 143 -4.95 11.88 -3.77
CA ASN A 143 -6.21 12.51 -3.41
C ASN A 143 -7.06 11.59 -2.50
N ARG A 144 -8.09 12.16 -1.86
CA ARG A 144 -8.97 11.44 -0.90
C ARG A 144 -10.21 10.87 -1.59
N LEU A 145 -11.12 10.28 -0.81
CA LEU A 145 -12.31 9.57 -1.28
C LEU A 145 -13.16 10.33 -2.31
N ALA A 146 -13.27 11.67 -2.21
CA ALA A 146 -14.17 12.44 -3.08
C ALA A 146 -13.63 12.66 -4.50
N ASP A 147 -12.31 12.65 -4.68
CA ASP A 147 -11.64 12.67 -5.99
C ASP A 147 -11.49 11.22 -6.51
N PHE A 148 -11.31 10.26 -5.60
CA PHE A 148 -11.78 8.89 -5.82
C PHE A 148 -13.29 8.91 -6.11
N LEU A 149 -13.87 7.87 -6.72
CA LEU A 149 -15.26 7.85 -7.22
C LEU A 149 -15.59 8.88 -8.35
N ALA A 150 -15.17 10.15 -8.22
CA ALA A 150 -15.46 11.23 -9.17
C ALA A 150 -14.60 11.16 -10.44
N ASP A 151 -13.29 10.93 -10.33
CA ASP A 151 -12.45 10.74 -11.52
C ASP A 151 -12.77 9.40 -12.19
N LYS A 152 -13.26 9.49 -13.43
CA LYS A 152 -13.70 8.36 -14.28
C LYS A 152 -12.59 7.83 -15.19
N SER A 153 -11.38 8.38 -15.08
CA SER A 153 -10.20 7.94 -15.85
C SER A 153 -9.41 6.83 -15.15
N LYS A 154 -9.69 6.57 -13.86
CA LYS A 154 -9.15 5.43 -13.08
C LYS A 154 -9.24 4.11 -13.86
N ALA A 155 -8.08 3.59 -14.26
CA ALA A 155 -7.93 2.31 -14.91
C ALA A 155 -6.56 1.71 -14.59
N GLY A 156 -6.42 0.39 -14.64
CA GLY A 156 -5.15 -0.28 -14.35
C GLY A 156 -4.87 -0.42 -12.85
N LEU A 157 -3.67 -0.07 -12.40
CA LEU A 157 -3.18 -0.32 -11.05
C LEU A 157 -3.00 1.01 -10.31
N ILE A 158 -3.61 1.17 -9.14
CA ILE A 158 -3.63 2.44 -8.40
C ILE A 158 -3.10 2.23 -6.98
N GLU A 159 -1.85 2.63 -6.75
CA GLU A 159 -1.24 2.76 -5.44
C GLU A 159 -1.88 3.90 -4.66
N ALA A 160 -2.60 3.55 -3.60
CA ALA A 160 -3.28 4.51 -2.74
C ALA A 160 -3.37 3.96 -1.31
N ASP A 161 -2.80 4.69 -0.35
CA ASP A 161 -2.84 4.32 1.08
C ASP A 161 -3.92 5.10 1.85
N PHE A 162 -4.50 6.14 1.24
CA PHE A 162 -5.52 7.00 1.85
C PHE A 162 -6.72 6.25 2.47
N PRO A 163 -7.22 5.10 1.93
CA PRO A 163 -8.31 4.35 2.55
C PRO A 163 -7.92 3.78 3.92
N ALA A 164 -6.66 3.35 4.04
CA ALA A 164 -6.11 2.79 5.26
C ALA A 164 -5.75 3.90 6.26
N GLU A 165 -5.15 5.00 5.80
CA GLU A 165 -4.88 6.20 6.63
C GLU A 165 -6.16 6.81 7.22
N ASP A 166 -7.22 6.95 6.41
CA ASP A 166 -8.50 7.50 6.87
C ASP A 166 -9.12 6.58 7.94
N ALA A 167 -9.05 5.26 7.74
CA ALA A 167 -9.45 4.28 8.75
C ALA A 167 -8.62 4.36 10.04
N MET A 168 -7.31 4.63 9.93
CA MET A 168 -6.47 4.89 11.12
C MET A 168 -6.94 6.12 11.90
N GLN A 169 -7.47 7.13 11.22
CA GLN A 169 -8.05 8.34 11.82
C GLN A 169 -9.52 8.18 12.25
N GLY A 170 -10.08 6.97 12.19
CA GLY A 170 -11.48 6.70 12.56
C GLY A 170 -12.50 7.12 11.49
N ARG A 171 -12.07 7.48 10.28
CA ARG A 171 -12.96 7.78 9.15
C ARG A 171 -13.31 6.52 8.37
N ILE A 172 -14.58 6.35 8.06
CA ILE A 172 -15.12 5.19 7.32
C ILE A 172 -15.86 5.63 6.08
N TYR A 173 -15.88 4.77 5.06
CA TYR A 173 -16.54 5.08 3.78
C TYR A 173 -17.91 4.40 3.70
N ASP A 174 -18.96 5.19 3.52
CA ASP A 174 -20.33 4.68 3.39
C ASP A 174 -21.12 5.59 2.44
N GLN A 175 -21.87 5.00 1.50
CA GLN A 175 -22.74 5.73 0.56
C GLN A 175 -22.07 6.90 -0.19
N GLY A 176 -20.77 6.78 -0.53
CA GLY A 176 -19.99 7.80 -1.23
C GLY A 176 -19.48 8.94 -0.34
N GLN A 177 -19.62 8.82 0.99
CA GLN A 177 -19.21 9.80 1.99
C GLN A 177 -18.10 9.24 2.88
N ALA A 178 -17.20 10.13 3.34
CA ALA A 178 -16.27 9.82 4.42
C ALA A 178 -16.86 10.31 5.75
N ILE A 179 -17.18 9.37 6.64
CA ILE A 179 -17.83 9.58 7.93
C ILE A 179 -16.80 9.47 9.06
N ASN A 180 -16.73 10.42 9.98
CA ASN A 180 -15.85 10.34 11.15
C ASN A 180 -16.55 9.65 12.33
N LEU A 181 -16.18 8.42 12.67
CA LEU A 181 -16.79 7.69 13.79
C LEU A 181 -16.43 8.24 15.17
N LEU A 182 -15.45 9.15 15.27
CA LEU A 182 -15.16 9.87 16.52
C LEU A 182 -16.20 10.95 16.85
N ASP A 183 -17.06 11.34 15.90
CA ASP A 183 -18.09 12.36 16.14
C ASP A 183 -19.14 11.86 17.14
N ASN A 184 -19.52 12.72 18.10
CA ASN A 184 -20.41 12.37 19.22
C ASN A 184 -21.77 11.78 18.78
N GLN A 185 -22.25 12.10 17.58
CA GLN A 185 -23.50 11.53 17.04
C GLN A 185 -23.45 10.01 16.89
N TYR A 186 -22.27 9.42 16.72
CA TYR A 186 -22.10 7.97 16.61
C TYR A 186 -22.01 7.25 17.95
N SER A 187 -21.87 7.96 19.07
CA SER A 187 -21.73 7.36 20.41
C SER A 187 -22.90 6.46 20.84
N GLN A 188 -24.09 6.69 20.28
CA GLN A 188 -25.29 5.88 20.49
C GLN A 188 -25.95 5.43 19.16
N ASP A 189 -25.20 5.47 18.05
CA ASP A 189 -25.66 4.96 16.76
C ASP A 189 -25.51 3.42 16.72
N PHE A 190 -26.58 2.73 17.09
CA PHE A 190 -26.66 1.26 17.05
C PHE A 190 -26.96 0.69 15.65
N THR A 191 -26.91 1.51 14.58
CA THR A 191 -26.95 0.98 13.21
C THR A 191 -25.63 0.30 12.83
N ALA A 192 -25.69 -0.64 11.89
CA ALA A 192 -24.50 -1.32 11.37
C ALA A 192 -23.53 -0.33 10.70
N LEU A 193 -22.23 -0.67 10.69
CA LEU A 193 -21.17 0.19 10.13
C LEU A 193 -21.51 0.75 8.73
N SER A 194 -21.91 -0.14 7.81
CA SER A 194 -22.40 0.18 6.46
C SER A 194 -23.38 -0.90 6.00
N THR A 195 -24.54 -0.49 5.50
CA THR A 195 -25.63 -1.40 5.10
C THR A 195 -25.37 -1.98 3.71
N GLY A 196 -25.36 -3.31 3.59
CA GLY A 196 -25.17 -4.02 2.32
C GLY A 196 -23.70 -4.18 1.88
N CYS A 197 -22.74 -3.65 2.65
CA CYS A 197 -21.32 -3.87 2.41
C CYS A 197 -20.93 -5.33 2.67
N THR A 198 -20.19 -5.95 1.73
CA THR A 198 -19.75 -7.35 1.76
C THR A 198 -18.30 -7.54 2.22
N CYS A 199 -17.70 -6.51 2.82
CA CYS A 199 -16.36 -6.62 3.42
C CYS A 199 -16.36 -7.65 4.57
N PRO A 200 -15.19 -8.13 5.06
CA PRO A 200 -15.14 -9.10 6.16
C PRO A 200 -15.79 -8.65 7.49
N VAL A 201 -16.04 -7.35 7.65
CA VAL A 201 -16.42 -6.71 8.91
C VAL A 201 -17.93 -6.45 9.02
N CYS A 202 -18.54 -5.86 7.98
CA CYS A 202 -19.95 -5.44 8.03
C CYS A 202 -20.94 -6.60 8.28
N PRO A 203 -20.78 -7.81 7.70
CA PRO A 203 -21.63 -8.97 7.98
C PRO A 203 -21.60 -9.46 9.43
N GLN A 204 -20.61 -9.05 10.25
CA GLN A 204 -20.56 -9.39 11.68
C GLN A 204 -21.58 -8.60 12.52
N GLY A 205 -22.25 -7.59 11.95
CA GLY A 205 -23.28 -6.80 12.64
C GLY A 205 -22.74 -5.78 13.65
N TYR A 206 -21.44 -5.46 13.63
CA TYR A 206 -20.87 -4.42 14.48
C TYR A 206 -21.48 -3.05 14.19
N THR A 207 -21.80 -2.31 15.26
CA THR A 207 -22.47 -1.01 15.17
C THR A 207 -21.48 0.16 15.10
N ARG A 208 -21.95 1.31 14.64
CA ARG A 208 -21.15 2.55 14.64
C ARG A 208 -20.79 2.99 16.07
N ALA A 209 -21.70 2.83 17.03
CA ALA A 209 -21.44 3.03 18.47
C ALA A 209 -20.35 2.11 19.03
N TYR A 210 -20.33 0.84 18.60
CA TYR A 210 -19.26 -0.08 18.99
C TYR A 210 -17.89 0.41 18.49
N PHE A 211 -17.80 0.85 17.23
CA PHE A 211 -16.55 1.40 16.70
C PHE A 211 -16.17 2.76 17.31
N HIS A 212 -17.12 3.65 17.59
CA HIS A 212 -16.89 4.89 18.34
C HIS A 212 -16.21 4.61 19.69
N HIS A 213 -16.75 3.64 20.45
CA HIS A 213 -16.17 3.18 21.71
C HIS A 213 -14.79 2.53 21.53
N LEU A 214 -14.63 1.60 20.57
CA LEU A 214 -13.34 0.96 20.33
C LEU A 214 -12.25 1.96 19.90
N LEU A 215 -12.58 3.01 19.13
CA LEU A 215 -11.60 4.03 18.73
C LEU A 215 -11.08 4.84 19.93
N GLN A 216 -11.88 5.02 20.97
CA GLN A 216 -11.50 5.75 22.19
C GLN A 216 -10.68 4.91 23.18
N HIS A 217 -10.88 3.58 23.21
CA HIS A 217 -10.28 2.72 24.25
C HIS A 217 -9.35 1.63 23.74
N THR A 218 -9.53 1.16 22.50
CA THR A 218 -8.75 0.08 21.87
C THR A 218 -8.52 0.36 20.37
N PRO A 219 -7.90 1.51 20.01
CA PRO A 219 -7.89 2.00 18.63
C PRO A 219 -7.32 1.00 17.63
N LEU A 220 -6.25 0.28 17.97
CA LEU A 220 -5.63 -0.72 17.08
C LEU A 220 -6.60 -1.82 16.63
N LEU A 221 -7.56 -2.24 17.47
CA LEU A 221 -8.57 -3.23 17.09
C LEU A 221 -9.60 -2.62 16.13
N ALA A 222 -10.08 -1.41 16.43
CA ALA A 222 -11.00 -0.68 15.55
C ALA A 222 -10.37 -0.46 14.17
N GLN A 223 -9.18 0.13 14.13
CA GLN A 223 -8.46 0.48 12.90
C GLN A 223 -8.30 -0.73 11.98
N ARG A 224 -7.96 -1.92 12.51
CA ARG A 224 -7.89 -3.16 11.71
C ARG A 224 -9.22 -3.52 11.03
N PHE A 225 -10.35 -3.30 11.69
CA PHE A 225 -11.65 -3.51 11.07
C PHE A 225 -11.98 -2.40 10.06
N LEU A 226 -11.70 -1.15 10.39
CA LEU A 226 -12.00 -0.01 9.52
C LEU A 226 -11.14 0.00 8.24
N ILE A 227 -9.87 -0.42 8.30
CA ILE A 227 -9.01 -0.53 7.11
C ILE A 227 -9.59 -1.57 6.13
N GLN A 228 -9.98 -2.76 6.63
CA GLN A 228 -10.61 -3.80 5.80
C GLN A 228 -11.90 -3.31 5.14
N HIS A 229 -12.68 -2.48 5.84
CA HIS A 229 -13.91 -1.87 5.31
C HIS A 229 -13.62 -0.83 4.22
N ASN A 230 -12.79 0.18 4.49
CA ASN A 230 -12.50 1.27 3.54
C ASN A 230 -11.81 0.78 2.26
N VAL A 231 -10.87 -0.16 2.41
CA VAL A 231 -10.13 -0.75 1.30
C VAL A 231 -11.06 -1.55 0.41
N HIS A 232 -11.94 -2.36 1.01
CA HIS A 232 -12.98 -3.08 0.27
C HIS A 232 -13.96 -2.11 -0.40
N TYR A 233 -14.33 -1.00 0.25
CA TYR A 233 -15.19 0.04 -0.32
C TYR A 233 -14.61 0.58 -1.63
N CYS A 234 -13.35 1.03 -1.62
CA CYS A 234 -12.64 1.57 -2.79
C CYS A 234 -12.27 0.54 -3.87
N GLN A 235 -12.38 -0.77 -3.60
CA GLN A 235 -12.24 -1.79 -4.63
C GLN A 235 -13.54 -2.06 -5.42
N ASN A 236 -14.69 -1.68 -4.86
CA ASN A 236 -16.01 -2.02 -5.39
C ASN A 236 -16.83 -0.80 -5.85
N HIS A 237 -16.24 0.42 -5.78
CA HIS A 237 -16.83 1.69 -6.22
C HIS A 237 -15.78 2.56 -6.93
#